data_AF-M0BDC3-F1
#
_entry.id   AF-M0BDC3-F1
#
_cell.length_a   1.000
_cell.length_b   1.000
_cell.length_c   1.000
_cell.angle_alpha   90.00
_cell.angle_beta   90.00
_cell.angle_gamma   90.00
#
_symmetry.space_group_name_H-M   'P 1'
#
loop_
_entity.id
_entity.type
_entity.pdbx_description
1 polymer ?
#
loop_
_entity_poly.entity_id
_entity_poly.type
_entity_poly.pdbx_seq_one_letter_code
_entity_poly.pdbx_strand_id
1 'polypeptide(L)'
;MNDPAENAADSDQVPETVRDQLDELELPELRGVLSYVQRRIESLRRPIAEEIVETATGEVVDIENHGTHAIVRTHPPDPDGPGVDTELVSLYHVRRERHVNGEELLHWSFLGDIRDTVEWRCNSCGRPLDASGGSCPHCGSEQTEPRDTER
;
A
#
# COMPACT_ATOMS: atom_id res chain seq x y z
N MET A 1 -36.38 -17.22 37.59
CA MET A 1 -36.35 -15.89 36.98
C MET A 1 -35.35 -15.99 35.84
N ASN A 2 -35.84 -15.81 34.61
CA ASN A 2 -35.06 -15.92 33.38
C ASN A 2 -34.40 -14.57 33.11
N ASP A 3 -33.09 -14.55 32.96
CA ASP A 3 -32.40 -13.54 32.17
C ASP A 3 -31.92 -14.25 30.90
N PRO A 4 -32.50 -13.99 29.72
CA PRO A 4 -31.90 -14.44 28.48
C PRO A 4 -30.69 -13.53 28.27
N ALA A 5 -29.49 -14.10 28.44
CA ALA A 5 -28.28 -13.47 27.95
C ALA A 5 -28.52 -13.18 26.46
N GLU A 6 -28.58 -11.89 26.16
CA GLU A 6 -28.75 -11.30 24.86
C GLU A 6 -27.82 -12.03 23.89
N ASN A 7 -28.46 -12.74 22.97
CA ASN A 7 -27.84 -13.33 21.80
C ASN A 7 -27.35 -12.14 20.97
N ALA A 8 -26.13 -11.67 21.27
CA ALA A 8 -25.41 -10.72 20.46
C ALA A 8 -25.25 -11.37 19.09
N ALA A 9 -26.16 -10.97 18.20
CA ALA A 9 -26.43 -11.61 16.94
C ALA A 9 -25.15 -11.80 16.14
N ASP A 10 -24.89 -13.06 15.86
CA ASP A 10 -24.07 -13.60 14.78
C ASP A 10 -24.34 -12.80 13.49
N SER A 11 -23.61 -11.71 13.29
CA SER A 11 -23.79 -10.76 12.19
C SER A 11 -23.21 -11.29 10.87
N ASP A 12 -22.72 -12.54 10.89
CA ASP A 12 -22.21 -13.28 9.73
C ASP A 12 -23.29 -14.14 9.05
N GLN A 13 -24.54 -14.17 9.57
CA GLN A 13 -25.59 -15.00 8.99
C GLN A 13 -26.25 -14.36 7.76
N VAL A 14 -26.14 -15.03 6.62
CA VAL A 14 -26.84 -14.69 5.37
C VAL A 14 -28.36 -14.71 5.63
N PRO A 15 -29.11 -13.63 5.30
CA PRO A 15 -30.56 -13.58 5.48
C PRO A 15 -31.27 -14.75 4.78
N GLU A 16 -32.32 -15.27 5.40
CA GLU A 16 -33.04 -16.47 4.92
C GLU A 16 -33.58 -16.28 3.50
N THR A 17 -34.08 -15.10 3.15
CA THR A 17 -34.51 -14.76 1.79
C THR A 17 -33.39 -14.84 0.76
N VAL A 18 -32.16 -14.50 1.13
CA VAL A 18 -30.99 -14.61 0.25
C VAL A 18 -30.57 -16.07 0.13
N ARG A 19 -30.67 -16.85 1.21
CA ARG A 19 -30.39 -18.28 1.20
C ARG A 19 -31.34 -19.03 0.25
N ASP A 20 -32.65 -18.79 0.39
CA ASP A 20 -33.66 -19.42 -0.47
C ASP A 20 -33.40 -19.12 -1.95
N GLN A 21 -33.04 -17.88 -2.29
CA GLN A 21 -32.68 -17.48 -3.65
C GLN A 21 -31.40 -18.16 -4.16
N LEU A 22 -30.42 -18.41 -3.30
CA LEU A 22 -29.20 -19.12 -3.68
C LEU A 22 -29.44 -20.62 -3.87
N ASP A 23 -30.35 -21.22 -3.08
CA ASP A 23 -30.70 -22.64 -3.16
C ASP A 23 -31.46 -23.00 -4.45
N GLU A 24 -32.09 -22.02 -5.10
CA GLU A 24 -32.75 -22.17 -6.41
C GLU A 24 -31.78 -22.13 -7.60
N LEU A 25 -30.52 -21.73 -7.40
CA LEU A 25 -29.55 -21.54 -8.48
C LEU A 25 -28.78 -22.82 -8.81
N GLU A 26 -28.53 -23.01 -10.11
CA GLU A 26 -27.66 -24.08 -10.59
C GLU A 26 -26.18 -23.70 -10.40
N LEU A 27 -25.28 -24.70 -10.38
CA LEU A 27 -23.85 -24.50 -10.13
C LEU A 27 -23.17 -23.40 -11.00
N PRO A 28 -23.46 -23.27 -12.32
CA PRO A 28 -22.91 -22.19 -13.12
C PRO A 28 -23.36 -20.80 -12.67
N GLU A 29 -24.61 -20.67 -12.22
CA GLU A 29 -25.20 -19.40 -11.74
C GLU A 29 -24.60 -19.02 -10.39
N LEU A 30 -24.44 -20.00 -9.48
CA LEU A 30 -23.73 -19.82 -8.21
C LEU A 30 -22.30 -19.30 -8.40
N ARG A 31 -21.56 -19.81 -9.39
CA ARG A 31 -20.22 -19.29 -9.75
C ARG A 31 -20.28 -17.84 -10.26
N GLY A 32 -21.32 -17.52 -11.03
CA GLY A 32 -21.59 -16.15 -11.47
C GLY A 32 -21.86 -15.19 -10.30
N VAL A 33 -22.69 -15.62 -9.35
CA VAL A 33 -22.99 -14.86 -8.13
C VAL A 33 -21.73 -14.67 -7.28
N LEU A 34 -20.93 -15.71 -7.06
CA LEU A 34 -19.67 -15.61 -6.31
C LEU A 34 -18.74 -14.55 -6.93
N SER A 35 -18.58 -14.58 -8.26
CA SER A 35 -17.75 -13.61 -8.99
C SER A 35 -18.30 -12.19 -8.88
N TYR A 36 -19.63 -12.03 -8.96
CA TYR A 36 -20.29 -10.74 -8.76
C TYR A 36 -20.08 -10.20 -7.35
N VAL A 37 -20.29 -11.03 -6.33
CA VAL A 37 -20.16 -10.68 -4.92
C VAL A 37 -18.72 -10.28 -4.61
N GLN A 38 -17.71 -11.04 -5.07
CA GLN A 38 -16.29 -10.71 -4.92
C GLN A 38 -15.98 -9.32 -5.50
N ARG A 39 -16.39 -9.06 -6.74
CA ARG A 39 -16.23 -7.75 -7.39
C ARG A 39 -16.98 -6.64 -6.65
N ARG A 40 -18.19 -6.92 -6.13
CA ARG A 40 -19.00 -5.94 -5.39
C ARG A 40 -18.33 -5.58 -4.07
N ILE A 41 -17.84 -6.57 -3.33
CA ILE A 41 -17.06 -6.37 -2.10
C ILE A 41 -15.83 -5.52 -2.42
N GLU A 42 -15.05 -5.86 -3.43
CA GLU A 42 -13.89 -5.06 -3.87
C GLU A 42 -14.25 -3.61 -4.21
N SER A 43 -15.38 -3.39 -4.89
CA SER A 43 -15.84 -2.04 -5.25
C SER A 43 -16.35 -1.21 -4.06
N LEU A 44 -16.79 -1.87 -2.99
CA LEU A 44 -17.31 -1.21 -1.78
C LEU A 44 -16.23 -1.00 -0.73
N ARG A 45 -15.14 -1.77 -0.80
CA ARG A 45 -13.98 -1.59 0.06
C ARG A 45 -13.35 -0.22 -0.20
N ARG A 46 -12.79 0.35 0.87
CA ARG A 46 -11.88 1.48 0.76
C ARG A 46 -10.71 1.08 -0.17
N PRO A 47 -10.18 1.99 -1.01
CA PRO A 47 -8.99 1.72 -1.79
C PRO A 47 -7.80 1.34 -0.89
N ILE A 48 -7.05 0.29 -1.25
CA ILE A 48 -5.91 -0.18 -0.43
C ILE A 48 -4.86 0.90 -0.21
N ALA A 49 -4.69 1.79 -1.19
CA ALA A 49 -3.76 2.91 -1.11
C ALA A 49 -4.08 3.87 0.05
N GLU A 50 -5.36 4.11 0.33
CA GLU A 50 -5.76 4.98 1.45
C GLU A 50 -5.41 4.33 2.79
N GLU A 51 -5.70 3.05 2.96
CA GLU A 51 -5.35 2.31 4.19
C GLU A 51 -3.83 2.20 4.39
N ILE A 52 -3.07 2.06 3.30
CA ILE A 52 -1.59 2.02 3.33
C ILE A 52 -1.03 3.34 3.88
N VAL A 53 -1.49 4.48 3.35
CA VAL A 53 -1.04 5.80 3.81
C VAL A 53 -1.38 6.03 5.28
N GLU A 54 -2.55 5.58 5.74
CA GLU A 54 -2.98 5.75 7.14
C GLU A 54 -2.18 4.88 8.13
N THR A 55 -1.66 3.73 7.70
CA THR A 55 -1.06 2.72 8.61
C THR A 55 0.46 2.56 8.46
N ALA A 56 1.08 3.20 7.47
CA ALA A 56 2.52 3.18 7.29
C ALA A 56 3.26 3.75 8.52
N THR A 57 4.36 3.11 8.91
CA THR A 57 5.22 3.58 10.02
C THR A 57 6.24 4.64 9.58
N GLY A 58 6.41 4.86 8.27
CA GLY A 58 7.29 5.87 7.68
C GLY A 58 6.58 6.68 6.60
N GLU A 59 7.33 7.44 5.81
CA GLU A 59 6.77 8.22 4.72
C GLU A 59 6.58 7.34 3.49
N VAL A 60 5.36 7.33 2.93
CA VAL A 60 5.06 6.59 1.70
C VAL A 60 5.52 7.40 0.49
N VAL A 61 6.46 6.84 -0.27
CA VAL A 61 7.02 7.45 -1.48
C VAL A 61 6.16 7.12 -2.70
N ASP A 62 5.77 5.85 -2.83
CA ASP A 62 5.00 5.36 -3.97
C ASP A 62 4.18 4.10 -3.62
N ILE A 63 3.06 3.93 -4.32
CA ILE A 63 2.15 2.79 -4.19
C ILE A 63 1.79 2.27 -5.58
N GLU A 64 2.34 1.12 -5.95
CA GLU A 64 1.95 0.38 -7.15
C GLU A 64 0.80 -0.59 -6.79
N ASN A 65 -0.44 -0.24 -7.17
CA ASN A 65 -1.62 -1.02 -6.85
C ASN A 65 -1.92 -2.07 -7.93
N HIS A 66 -1.98 -3.34 -7.52
CA HIS A 66 -2.29 -4.51 -8.37
C HIS A 66 -3.66 -5.14 -8.04
N GLY A 67 -4.56 -4.38 -7.41
CA GLY A 67 -5.93 -4.78 -7.07
C GLY A 67 -6.02 -5.60 -5.78
N THR A 68 -5.42 -6.80 -5.77
CA THR A 68 -5.43 -7.71 -4.60
C THR A 68 -4.31 -7.45 -3.61
N HIS A 69 -3.26 -6.78 -4.07
CA HIS A 69 -2.09 -6.37 -3.30
C HIS A 69 -1.52 -5.09 -3.89
N ALA A 70 -0.58 -4.48 -3.18
CA ALA A 70 0.21 -3.35 -3.66
C ALA A 70 1.69 -3.57 -3.33
N ILE A 71 2.55 -3.00 -4.16
CA ILE A 71 3.97 -2.80 -3.82
C ILE A 71 4.12 -1.38 -3.31
N VAL A 72 4.69 -1.23 -2.12
CA VAL A 72 4.80 0.06 -1.43
C VAL A 72 6.26 0.39 -1.21
N ARG A 73 6.64 1.60 -1.57
CA ARG A 73 7.97 2.18 -1.30
C ARG A 73 7.83 3.18 -0.17
N THR A 74 8.64 3.04 0.86
CA THR A 74 8.61 3.95 2.01
C THR A 74 10.00 4.39 2.43
N HIS A 75 10.14 5.64 2.85
CA HIS A 75 11.28 6.05 3.68
C HIS A 75 11.01 5.61 5.12
N PRO A 76 11.89 4.77 5.71
CA PRO A 76 11.73 4.37 7.10
C PRO A 76 11.96 5.57 8.04
N PRO A 77 11.49 5.51 9.29
CA PRO A 77 11.82 6.51 10.29
C PRO A 77 13.32 6.72 10.42
N ASP A 78 13.75 7.97 10.58
CA ASP A 78 15.16 8.31 10.81
C ASP A 78 15.62 7.69 12.15
N PRO A 79 16.72 6.90 12.16
CA PRO A 79 17.23 6.29 13.38
C PRO A 79 17.84 7.29 14.38
N ASP A 80 18.31 8.44 13.91
CA ASP A 80 19.07 9.42 14.67
C ASP A 80 18.24 10.66 15.08
N GLY A 81 17.01 10.79 14.59
CA GLY A 81 16.20 11.98 14.85
C GLY A 81 14.73 11.92 14.44
N PRO A 82 14.01 13.03 14.61
CA PRO A 82 12.66 13.16 14.08
C PRO A 82 12.72 13.31 12.56
N GLY A 83 11.99 12.44 11.84
CA GLY A 83 11.93 12.48 10.38
C GLY A 83 11.97 11.08 9.78
N VAL A 84 12.35 11.01 8.51
CA VAL A 84 12.55 9.76 7.77
C VAL A 84 13.93 9.75 7.14
N ASP A 85 14.51 8.55 7.00
CA ASP A 85 15.75 8.35 6.25
C ASP A 85 15.45 8.42 4.74
N THR A 86 15.75 9.56 4.13
CA THR A 86 15.54 9.77 2.69
C THR A 86 16.56 9.06 1.81
N GLU A 87 17.68 8.57 2.36
CA GLU A 87 18.70 7.81 1.61
C GLU A 87 18.29 6.35 1.41
N LEU A 88 17.37 5.86 2.25
CA LEU A 88 16.87 4.49 2.24
C LEU A 88 15.42 4.44 1.79
N VAL A 89 15.12 3.58 0.81
CA VAL A 89 13.77 3.24 0.39
C VAL A 89 13.53 1.76 0.67
N SER A 90 12.70 1.48 1.66
CA SER A 90 12.25 0.13 1.95
C SER A 90 11.07 -0.26 1.05
N LEU A 91 11.11 -1.46 0.50
CA LEU A 91 10.08 -2.03 -0.36
C LEU A 91 9.24 -3.04 0.41
N TYR A 92 7.92 -2.94 0.28
CA TYR A 92 6.97 -3.85 0.93
C TYR A 92 5.97 -4.40 -0.08
N HIS A 93 5.61 -5.67 0.09
CA HIS A 93 4.40 -6.24 -0.50
C HIS A 93 3.28 -6.16 0.53
N VAL A 94 2.21 -5.43 0.22
CA VAL A 94 1.09 -5.17 1.13
C VAL A 94 -0.18 -5.80 0.57
N ARG A 95 -0.87 -6.59 1.39
CA ARG A 95 -2.16 -7.21 1.03
C ARG A 95 -3.14 -7.12 2.20
N ARG A 96 -4.43 -7.20 1.93
CA ARG A 96 -5.43 -7.41 2.99
C ARG A 96 -5.44 -8.88 3.40
N GLU A 97 -5.43 -9.11 4.69
CA GLU A 97 -5.53 -10.43 5.30
C GLU A 97 -6.70 -10.45 6.27
N ARG A 98 -7.61 -11.41 6.08
CA ARG A 98 -8.76 -11.60 6.96
C ARG A 98 -8.34 -12.45 8.16
N HIS A 99 -8.45 -11.88 9.34
CA HIS A 99 -8.19 -12.55 10.61
C HIS A 99 -9.37 -13.43 11.03
N VAL A 100 -9.11 -14.34 11.97
CA VAL A 100 -10.10 -15.33 12.45
C VAL A 100 -11.32 -14.67 13.10
N ASN A 101 -11.15 -13.46 13.65
CA ASN A 101 -12.23 -12.65 14.23
C ASN A 101 -13.08 -11.91 13.18
N GLY A 102 -12.80 -12.09 11.88
CA GLY A 102 -13.51 -11.43 10.79
C GLY A 102 -12.95 -10.06 10.40
N GLU A 103 -12.03 -9.49 11.18
CA GLU A 103 -11.38 -8.22 10.83
C GLU A 103 -10.42 -8.39 9.65
N GLU A 104 -10.38 -7.41 8.75
CA GLU A 104 -9.37 -7.35 7.69
C GLU A 104 -8.33 -6.30 8.05
N LEU A 105 -7.06 -6.69 8.08
CA LEU A 105 -5.94 -5.81 8.33
C LEU A 105 -4.95 -5.87 7.16
N LEU A 106 -4.15 -4.83 7.01
CA LEU A 106 -3.04 -4.85 6.05
C LEU A 106 -1.90 -5.69 6.60
N HIS A 107 -1.55 -6.72 5.84
CA HIS A 107 -0.35 -7.51 6.04
C HIS A 107 0.79 -6.90 5.22
N TRP A 108 1.86 -6.50 5.90
CA TRP A 108 3.05 -5.92 5.30
C TRP A 108 4.19 -6.94 5.28
N SER A 109 4.63 -7.33 4.09
CA SER A 109 5.78 -8.21 3.90
C SER A 109 6.96 -7.41 3.37
N PHE A 110 8.04 -7.33 4.15
CA PHE A 110 9.27 -6.67 3.72
C PHE A 110 9.93 -7.42 2.56
N LEU A 111 10.28 -6.70 1.50
CA LEU A 111 10.92 -7.24 0.31
C LEU A 111 12.41 -6.91 0.22
N GLY A 112 12.85 -5.83 0.85
CA GLY A 112 14.24 -5.39 0.83
C GLY A 112 14.36 -3.87 0.85
N ASP A 113 15.61 -3.42 1.00
CA ASP A 113 15.95 -2.00 0.94
C ASP A 113 16.67 -1.67 -0.37
N ILE A 114 16.34 -0.49 -0.90
CA ILE A 114 16.99 0.12 -2.05
C ILE A 114 17.56 1.43 -1.54
N ARG A 115 18.86 1.64 -1.73
CA ARG A 115 19.42 2.97 -1.50
C ARG A 115 18.93 3.85 -2.63
N ASP A 116 18.26 4.95 -2.31
CA ASP A 116 17.98 5.96 -3.30
C ASP A 116 19.29 6.69 -3.55
N THR A 117 20.17 6.06 -4.33
CA THR A 117 21.26 6.79 -4.96
C THR A 117 20.56 7.68 -5.96
N VAL A 118 20.13 8.86 -5.51
CA VAL A 118 19.85 9.98 -6.40
C VAL A 118 21.17 10.17 -7.14
N GLU A 119 21.30 9.51 -8.29
CA GLU A 119 22.40 9.72 -9.20
C GLU A 119 22.26 11.19 -9.59
N TRP A 120 23.00 12.07 -8.92
CA TRP A 120 23.03 13.47 -9.28
C TRP A 120 23.43 13.50 -10.74
N ARG A 121 22.52 13.90 -11.63
CA ARG A 121 22.81 14.01 -13.05
C ARG A 121 23.16 15.44 -13.38
N CYS A 122 24.15 15.62 -14.24
CA CYS A 122 24.49 16.94 -14.73
C CYS A 122 23.29 17.58 -15.46
N ASN A 123 22.88 18.78 -15.03
CA ASN A 123 21.75 19.50 -15.65
C ASN A 123 21.95 19.81 -17.14
N SER A 124 23.20 19.86 -17.60
CA SER A 124 23.52 20.15 -19.00
C SER A 124 23.68 18.92 -19.88
N CYS A 125 24.18 17.79 -19.35
CA CYS A 125 24.55 16.64 -20.16
C CYS A 125 23.90 15.30 -19.71
N GLY A 126 23.14 15.30 -18.63
CA GLY A 126 22.34 14.16 -18.15
C GLY A 126 23.15 12.96 -17.62
N ARG A 127 24.48 13.07 -17.54
CA ARG A 127 25.35 12.01 -17.04
C ARG A 127 25.39 12.01 -15.51
N PRO A 128 25.48 10.84 -14.86
CA PRO A 128 25.62 10.74 -13.42
C PRO A 128 26.93 11.41 -12.97
N LEU A 129 26.87 12.04 -11.80
CA LEU A 129 27.94 12.73 -11.10
C LEU A 129 28.16 12.02 -9.78
N ASP A 130 29.42 11.75 -9.45
CA ASP A 130 29.81 11.50 -8.08
C ASP A 130 29.72 12.81 -7.29
N ALA A 131 29.12 12.76 -6.11
CA ALA A 131 28.83 13.92 -5.28
C ALA A 131 30.13 14.57 -4.78
N SER A 132 30.81 15.37 -5.62
CA SER A 132 31.84 16.34 -5.21
C SER A 132 32.42 17.09 -6.42
N GLY A 133 31.76 18.18 -6.81
CA GLY A 133 32.37 19.17 -7.70
C GLY A 133 31.39 20.23 -8.17
N GLY A 134 31.74 21.50 -8.01
CA GLY A 134 30.97 22.63 -8.56
C GLY A 134 30.91 22.66 -10.09
N SER A 135 31.56 21.72 -10.79
CA SER A 135 31.52 21.59 -12.24
C SER A 135 31.50 20.11 -12.66
N CYS A 136 30.70 19.80 -13.68
CA CYS A 136 30.58 18.44 -14.22
C CYS A 136 31.89 18.00 -14.91
N PRO A 137 32.51 16.87 -14.52
CA PRO A 137 33.74 16.38 -15.15
C PRO A 137 33.53 15.90 -16.60
N HIS A 138 32.27 15.68 -17.01
CA HIS A 138 31.95 15.20 -18.36
C HIS A 138 31.76 16.31 -19.40
N CYS A 139 31.24 17.48 -19.00
CA CYS A 139 30.94 18.58 -19.94
C CYS A 139 31.42 19.96 -19.46
N GLY A 140 32.00 20.05 -18.26
CA GLY A 140 32.55 21.29 -17.71
C GLY A 140 31.50 22.31 -17.25
N SER A 141 30.20 21.99 -17.29
CA SER A 141 29.16 22.92 -16.85
C SER A 141 29.15 23.03 -15.32
N GLU A 142 29.06 24.25 -14.80
CA GLU A 142 28.89 24.49 -13.37
C GLU A 142 27.57 23.86 -12.90
N GLN A 143 27.63 23.17 -11.75
CA GLN A 143 26.46 22.58 -11.13
C GLN A 143 26.03 23.49 -9.98
N THR A 144 24.87 24.12 -10.13
CA THR A 144 24.21 24.79 -9.00
C THR A 144 23.47 23.70 -8.23
N GLU A 145 23.74 23.58 -6.92
CA GLU A 145 22.92 22.73 -6.05
C GLU A 145 21.44 23.06 -6.29
N PRO A 146 20.56 22.04 -6.45
CA PRO A 146 19.14 22.28 -6.51
C PRO A 146 18.75 22.97 -5.21
N ARG A 147 18.34 24.25 -5.30
CA ARG A 147 17.75 24.93 -4.16
C ARG A 147 16.50 24.16 -3.79
N ASP A 148 16.46 23.61 -2.58
CA ASP A 148 15.23 23.16 -1.96
C ASP A 148 14.21 24.30 -2.08
N THR A 149 13.25 24.14 -2.99
CA THR A 149 12.06 24.97 -2.97
C THR A 149 11.22 24.49 -1.81
N GLU A 150 11.44 25.11 -0.65
CA GLU A 150 10.48 25.15 0.46
C GLU A 150 9.06 25.36 -0.10
N ARG A 151 8.13 24.48 0.26
CA ARG A 151 6.71 24.66 0.01
C ARG A 151 5.90 24.33 1.24
#